data_AF-A0A4Q4TG76-F1
#
_entry.id   AF-A0A4Q4TG76-F1
#
_cell.length_a   1.000
_cell.length_b   1.000
_cell.length_c   1.000
_cell.angle_alpha   90.00
_cell.angle_beta   90.00
_cell.angle_gamma   90.00
#
_symmetry.space_group_name_H-M   'P 1'
#
loop_
_entity.id
_entity.type
_entity.pdbx_description
1 polymer ?
#
loop_
_entity_poly.entity_id
_entity_poly.type
_entity_poly.pdbx_seq_one_letter_code
_entity_poly.pdbx_strand_id
1 'polypeptide(L)'
;MFHGTNALEEMDRGGLIAFNDKIISIYYSPKTNASTPDTFKSIEQGNLGALLSGQPYYFFGAAYPTGRPYFDVTNVTELPSATTLFGHQGFDASLMYAAAANGANFYASFVGAEQARIILQLAIGAGYSVDEIRNLFESPLRNAIYGPSANQHIYYSSYLF
;
A
#
# COMPACT_ATOMS: atom_id res chain seq x y z
N MET A 1 28.02 -22.58 8.62
CA MET A 1 28.41 -21.20 8.98
C MET A 1 27.15 -20.49 9.40
N PHE A 2 26.79 -20.59 10.68
CA PHE A 2 25.64 -19.89 11.24
C PHE A 2 26.13 -18.48 11.57
N HIS A 3 25.76 -17.51 10.74
CA HIS A 3 25.99 -16.11 11.07
C HIS A 3 25.09 -15.77 12.26
N GLY A 4 25.70 -15.31 13.36
CA GLY A 4 24.99 -14.73 14.47
C GLY A 4 24.17 -13.52 13.99
N THR A 5 23.01 -13.34 14.61
CA THR A 5 22.06 -12.26 14.34
C THR A 5 22.74 -10.90 14.49
N ASN A 6 23.04 -10.26 13.37
CA ASN A 6 23.50 -8.88 13.34
C ASN A 6 22.25 -7.99 13.22
N ALA A 7 21.94 -7.21 14.25
CA ALA A 7 20.78 -6.28 14.25
C ALA A 7 20.72 -5.37 13.01
N LEU A 8 21.87 -5.09 12.38
CA LEU A 8 21.97 -4.32 11.13
C LEU A 8 21.29 -4.99 9.94
N GLU A 9 21.24 -6.34 9.87
CA GLU A 9 20.58 -7.04 8.75
C GLU A 9 19.06 -6.97 8.82
N GLU A 10 18.51 -6.71 10.00
CA GLU A 10 17.07 -6.59 10.26
C GLU A 10 16.53 -5.18 9.95
N MET A 11 17.42 -4.18 9.95
CA MET A 11 17.08 -2.79 9.66
C MET A 11 16.79 -2.56 8.17
N ASP A 12 16.21 -1.39 7.88
CA ASP A 12 16.02 -0.88 6.51
C ASP A 12 15.15 -1.72 5.55
N ARG A 13 14.19 -2.47 6.11
CA ARG A 13 13.22 -3.29 5.34
C ARG A 13 11.76 -2.84 5.45
N GLY A 14 11.51 -1.76 6.19
CA GLY A 14 10.18 -1.26 6.50
C GLY A 14 9.46 -2.11 7.54
N GLY A 15 8.13 -2.04 7.60
CA GLY A 15 7.36 -2.89 8.49
C GLY A 15 7.37 -4.35 8.03
N LEU A 16 7.60 -5.27 8.97
CA LEU A 16 7.67 -6.70 8.73
C LEU A 16 6.57 -7.44 9.48
N ILE A 17 6.09 -8.53 8.89
CA ILE A 17 5.27 -9.53 9.56
C ILE A 17 6.13 -10.77 9.74
N ALA A 18 6.28 -11.23 11.00
CA ALA A 18 6.90 -12.50 11.34
C ALA A 18 5.80 -13.47 11.79
N PHE A 19 5.35 -14.35 10.89
CA PHE A 19 4.25 -15.26 11.17
C PHE A 19 4.41 -16.57 10.38
N ASN A 20 4.11 -17.70 11.03
CA ASN A 20 4.20 -19.04 10.42
C ASN A 20 5.58 -19.30 9.76
N ASP A 21 6.65 -19.06 10.52
CA ASP A 21 8.07 -19.17 10.13
C ASP A 21 8.52 -18.32 8.94
N LYS A 22 7.71 -17.35 8.51
CA LYS A 22 8.03 -16.44 7.40
C LYS A 22 8.25 -15.03 7.89
N ILE A 23 9.15 -14.33 7.22
CA ILE A 23 9.35 -12.89 7.34
C ILE A 23 8.92 -12.25 6.01
N ILE A 24 7.90 -11.41 6.04
CA ILE A 24 7.28 -10.81 4.84
C ILE A 24 7.04 -9.32 5.07
N SER A 25 6.94 -8.55 3.99
CA SER A 25 6.67 -7.11 4.09
C SER A 25 5.20 -6.84 4.41
N ILE A 26 4.92 -5.99 5.40
CA ILE A 26 3.56 -5.53 5.70
C ILE A 26 2.93 -4.78 4.51
N TYR A 27 3.75 -4.16 3.67
CA TYR A 27 3.30 -3.35 2.54
C TYR A 27 2.66 -4.20 1.44
N TYR A 28 3.14 -5.44 1.26
CA TYR A 28 2.72 -6.33 0.17
C TYR A 28 1.84 -7.50 0.63
N SER A 29 1.66 -7.72 1.95
CA SER A 29 1.07 -8.95 2.49
C SER A 29 -0.31 -8.72 3.14
N PRO A 30 -1.42 -8.87 2.39
CA PRO A 30 -2.74 -9.00 3.00
C PRO A 30 -2.92 -10.38 3.66
N LYS A 31 -3.93 -10.49 4.53
CA LYS A 31 -4.43 -11.76 5.06
C LYS A 31 -5.34 -12.42 4.02
N THR A 32 -4.95 -13.55 3.44
CA THR A 32 -5.67 -14.20 2.32
C THR A 32 -6.63 -15.30 2.75
N ASN A 33 -6.57 -15.74 4.00
CA ASN A 33 -7.41 -16.80 4.55
C ASN A 33 -7.82 -16.48 5.99
N ALA A 34 -9.09 -16.74 6.33
CA ALA A 34 -9.63 -16.44 7.65
C ALA A 34 -8.99 -17.27 8.78
N SER A 35 -8.61 -18.52 8.50
CA SER A 35 -8.37 -19.53 9.53
C SER A 35 -7.01 -20.23 9.42
N THR A 36 -6.43 -20.34 8.22
CA THR A 36 -5.16 -21.07 8.06
C THR A 36 -3.98 -20.20 8.52
N PRO A 37 -2.99 -20.75 9.25
CA PRO A 37 -1.79 -20.00 9.64
C PRO A 37 -0.99 -19.47 8.43
N ASP A 38 -0.98 -20.20 7.30
CA ASP A 38 -0.33 -19.73 6.08
C ASP A 38 -1.18 -18.71 5.30
N THR A 39 -1.42 -17.53 5.89
CA THR A 39 -2.41 -16.55 5.39
C THR A 39 -1.83 -15.22 4.93
N PHE A 40 -0.73 -14.76 5.51
CA PHE A 40 -0.10 -13.54 5.03
C PHE A 40 0.79 -13.88 3.83
N LYS A 41 0.44 -13.34 2.67
CA LYS A 41 1.09 -13.70 1.40
C LYS A 41 1.40 -12.46 0.57
N SER A 42 2.67 -12.24 0.27
CA SER A 42 3.13 -11.36 -0.81
C SER A 42 3.19 -12.16 -2.11
N ILE A 43 2.04 -12.31 -2.79
CA ILE A 43 1.89 -13.22 -3.93
C ILE A 43 2.93 -12.96 -5.02
N GLU A 44 3.14 -11.68 -5.37
CA GLU A 44 4.06 -11.29 -6.44
C GLU A 44 5.49 -11.03 -5.94
N GLN A 45 5.64 -10.39 -4.78
CA GLN A 45 6.96 -9.95 -4.28
C GLN A 45 7.70 -11.04 -3.48
N GLY A 46 7.00 -12.08 -3.03
CA GLY A 46 7.56 -13.16 -2.23
C GLY A 46 7.91 -12.77 -0.79
N ASN A 47 8.48 -13.73 -0.06
CA ASN A 47 8.91 -13.52 1.33
C ASN A 47 10.29 -12.86 1.37
N LEU A 48 10.54 -12.06 2.40
CA LEU A 48 11.85 -11.46 2.63
C LEU A 48 12.83 -12.40 3.33
N GLY A 49 12.30 -13.37 4.07
CA GLY A 49 13.08 -14.36 4.79
C GLY A 49 12.21 -15.39 5.50
N ALA A 50 12.86 -16.14 6.37
CA ALA A 50 12.25 -17.14 7.24
C ALA A 50 12.83 -17.07 8.66
N LEU A 51 12.11 -17.61 9.64
CA LEU A 51 12.66 -17.90 10.95
C LEU A 51 13.20 -19.33 10.96
N LEU A 52 14.52 -19.47 10.99
CA LEU A 52 15.21 -20.76 11.07
C LEU A 52 15.70 -20.96 12.51
N SER A 53 15.16 -21.97 13.20
CA SER A 53 15.46 -22.22 14.61
C SER A 53 15.27 -20.98 15.51
N GLY A 54 14.24 -20.18 15.21
CA GLY A 54 13.92 -18.94 15.93
C GLY A 54 14.81 -17.74 15.59
N GLN A 55 15.75 -17.88 14.64
CA GLN A 55 16.59 -16.77 14.15
C GLN A 55 16.14 -16.32 12.76
N PRO A 56 16.10 -15.02 12.48
CA PRO A 56 15.79 -14.52 11.14
C PRO A 56 16.90 -14.91 10.15
N TYR A 57 16.47 -15.37 8.98
CA TYR A 57 17.32 -15.63 7.83
C TYR A 57 16.71 -14.94 6.60
N TYR A 58 17.39 -13.91 6.09
CA TYR A 58 16.92 -13.12 4.96
C TYR A 58 17.41 -13.67 3.63
N PHE A 59 16.55 -13.68 2.62
CA PHE A 59 16.87 -14.19 1.28
C PHE A 59 17.58 -13.16 0.41
N PHE A 60 17.50 -11.87 0.77
CA PHE A 60 18.07 -10.76 0.02
C PHE A 60 18.48 -9.61 0.95
N GLY A 61 19.30 -8.69 0.41
CA GLY A 61 19.74 -7.49 1.11
C GLY A 61 18.57 -6.61 1.60
N ALA A 62 18.86 -5.73 2.56
CA ALA A 62 17.87 -4.80 3.08
C ALA A 62 17.36 -3.87 1.97
N ALA A 63 16.05 -3.78 1.85
CA ALA A 63 15.39 -2.94 0.85
C ALA A 63 14.00 -2.55 1.35
N TYR A 64 13.67 -1.29 1.13
CA TYR A 64 12.34 -0.77 1.40
C TYR A 64 11.37 -1.05 0.26
N PRO A 65 10.06 -1.23 0.54
CA PRO A 65 9.05 -1.33 -0.50
C PRO A 65 9.09 -0.15 -1.46
N THR A 66 9.10 -0.43 -2.76
CA THR A 66 9.13 0.61 -3.80
C THR A 66 7.81 1.39 -3.79
N GLY A 67 7.91 2.71 -3.87
CA GLY A 67 6.75 3.60 -3.94
C GLY A 67 5.98 3.79 -2.62
N ARG A 68 6.53 3.34 -1.49
CA ARG A 68 5.92 3.59 -0.19
C ARG A 68 5.82 5.10 0.09
N PRO A 69 4.66 5.61 0.53
CA PRO A 69 4.56 6.99 0.99
C PRO A 69 5.18 7.16 2.38
N TYR A 70 5.64 8.37 2.66
CA TYR A 70 6.05 8.82 4.00
C TYR A 70 5.06 9.87 4.48
N PHE A 71 4.72 9.82 5.77
CA PHE A 71 3.83 10.77 6.42
C PHE A 71 4.48 11.21 7.72
N ASP A 72 4.67 12.51 7.90
CA ASP A 72 5.06 13.05 9.20
C ASP A 72 3.83 13.18 10.09
N VAL A 73 3.74 12.31 11.09
CA VAL A 73 2.65 12.28 12.08
C VAL A 73 3.15 12.61 13.48
N THR A 74 4.34 13.21 13.60
CA THR A 74 4.99 13.47 14.90
C THR A 74 4.13 14.33 15.84
N ASN A 75 3.35 15.26 15.29
CA ASN A 75 2.47 16.16 16.03
C ASN A 75 0.98 15.77 15.95
N VAL A 76 0.67 14.57 15.44
CA VAL A 76 -0.71 14.10 15.27
C VAL A 76 -1.10 13.24 16.46
N THR A 77 -2.06 13.71 17.26
CA THR A 77 -2.54 12.98 18.44
C THR A 77 -3.72 12.06 18.14
N GLU A 78 -4.48 12.36 17.09
CA GLU A 78 -5.62 11.57 16.63
C GLU A 78 -5.70 11.59 15.10
N LEU A 79 -6.00 10.43 14.51
CA LEU A 79 -6.24 10.34 13.06
C LEU A 79 -7.71 10.62 12.75
N PRO A 80 -8.01 11.30 11.63
CA PRO A 80 -9.37 11.61 11.23
C PRO A 80 -10.19 10.34 11.02
N SER A 81 -11.48 10.37 11.32
CA SER A 81 -12.36 9.22 11.07
C SER A 81 -12.47 8.94 9.57
N ALA A 82 -12.48 7.66 9.22
CA ALA A 82 -12.68 7.20 7.85
C ALA A 82 -13.53 5.92 7.83
N THR A 83 -14.55 5.92 6.98
CA THR A 83 -15.50 4.81 6.78
C THR A 83 -15.26 4.15 5.44
N THR A 84 -15.25 2.82 5.41
CA THR A 84 -15.22 2.04 4.17
C THR A 84 -16.62 1.50 3.88
N LEU A 85 -17.17 1.82 2.71
CA LEU A 85 -18.45 1.29 2.24
C LEU A 85 -18.18 0.18 1.23
N PHE A 86 -18.83 -0.98 1.41
CA PHE A 86 -18.73 -2.11 0.49
C PHE A 86 -20.09 -2.34 -0.18
N GLY A 87 -20.12 -2.30 -1.51
CA GLY A 87 -21.34 -2.47 -2.30
C GLY A 87 -21.33 -3.78 -3.09
N HIS A 88 -22.51 -4.41 -3.20
CA HIS A 88 -22.77 -5.51 -4.14
C HIS A 88 -23.98 -5.16 -5.02
N GLN A 89 -24.41 -6.07 -5.90
CA GLN A 89 -25.61 -5.86 -6.74
C GLN A 89 -26.82 -5.45 -5.90
N GLY A 90 -27.46 -4.32 -6.24
CA GLY A 90 -28.59 -3.77 -5.49
C GLY A 90 -28.21 -2.89 -4.30
N PHE A 91 -26.93 -2.54 -4.15
CA PHE A 91 -26.48 -1.57 -3.15
C PHE A 91 -27.19 -0.22 -3.30
N ASP A 92 -27.76 0.27 -2.20
CA ASP A 92 -28.30 1.63 -2.14
C ASP A 92 -27.15 2.65 -2.08
N ALA A 93 -26.98 3.38 -3.18
CA ALA A 93 -25.92 4.37 -3.34
C ALA A 93 -26.13 5.66 -2.54
N SER A 94 -27.25 5.81 -1.80
CA SER A 94 -27.55 7.02 -1.02
C SER A 94 -26.40 7.45 -0.08
N LEU A 95 -25.79 6.49 0.61
CA LEU A 95 -24.63 6.75 1.49
C LEU A 95 -23.39 7.21 0.71
N MET A 96 -23.19 6.68 -0.49
CA MET A 96 -22.05 7.07 -1.33
C MET A 96 -22.24 8.49 -1.88
N TYR A 97 -23.46 8.86 -2.28
CA TYR A 97 -23.77 10.23 -2.69
C TYR A 97 -23.60 11.23 -1.55
N ALA A 98 -24.04 10.87 -0.34
CA ALA A 98 -23.81 11.70 0.85
C ALA A 98 -22.32 11.89 1.15
N ALA A 99 -21.51 10.83 1.00
CA ALA A 99 -20.06 10.93 1.16
C ALA A 99 -19.42 11.82 0.09
N ALA A 100 -19.81 11.65 -1.18
CA ALA A 100 -19.28 12.43 -2.31
C ALA A 100 -19.65 13.92 -2.22
N ALA A 101 -20.79 14.25 -1.62
CA ALA A 101 -21.20 15.64 -1.36
C ALA A 101 -20.37 16.32 -0.26
N ASN A 102 -19.67 15.54 0.58
CA ASN A 102 -18.95 16.02 1.76
C ASN A 102 -17.47 16.32 1.50
N GLY A 103 -16.99 16.25 0.25
CA GLY A 103 -15.59 16.58 -0.06
C GLY A 103 -15.09 16.14 -1.41
N ALA A 104 -13.76 16.09 -1.53
CA ALA A 104 -13.08 15.67 -2.73
C ALA A 104 -13.16 14.15 -2.92
N ASN A 105 -13.27 13.74 -4.18
CA ASN A 105 -13.23 12.34 -4.60
C ASN A 105 -11.87 12.04 -5.25
N PHE A 106 -11.32 10.86 -4.96
CA PHE A 106 -10.04 10.39 -5.48
C PHE A 106 -10.16 8.94 -5.96
N TYR A 107 -9.41 8.58 -7.00
CA TYR A 107 -9.33 7.19 -7.44
C TYR A 107 -8.20 6.45 -6.70
N ALA A 108 -8.52 5.34 -6.03
CA ALA A 108 -7.58 4.59 -5.20
C ALA A 108 -6.44 3.89 -5.97
N SER A 109 -6.47 3.89 -7.31
CA SER A 109 -5.41 3.30 -8.13
C SER A 109 -5.21 1.81 -7.80
N PHE A 110 -3.99 1.34 -7.58
CA PHE A 110 -3.67 -0.05 -7.23
C PHE A 110 -3.82 -0.38 -5.73
N VAL A 111 -4.36 0.55 -4.93
CA VAL A 111 -4.42 0.42 -3.47
C VAL A 111 -5.75 -0.22 -3.04
N GLY A 112 -5.69 -1.29 -2.25
CA GLY A 112 -6.88 -1.93 -1.67
C GLY A 112 -7.61 -1.03 -0.66
N ALA A 113 -8.87 -1.33 -0.36
CA ALA A 113 -9.72 -0.46 0.46
C ALA A 113 -9.15 -0.17 1.86
N GLU A 114 -8.59 -1.17 2.52
CA GLU A 114 -7.98 -1.03 3.85
C GLU A 114 -6.72 -0.18 3.82
N GLN A 115 -5.85 -0.41 2.83
CA GLN A 115 -4.65 0.40 2.62
C GLN A 115 -5.03 1.84 2.27
N ALA A 116 -6.02 2.04 1.41
CA ALA A 116 -6.49 3.35 1.00
C ALA A 116 -7.04 4.13 2.20
N ARG A 117 -7.80 3.47 3.06
CA ARG A 117 -8.27 4.07 4.33
C ARG A 117 -7.10 4.55 5.18
N ILE A 118 -6.09 3.71 5.41
CA ILE A 118 -4.93 4.06 6.24
C ILE A 118 -4.13 5.22 5.62
N ILE A 119 -3.84 5.12 4.31
CA ILE A 119 -3.11 6.16 3.55
C ILE A 119 -3.86 7.49 3.60
N LEU A 120 -5.18 7.49 3.43
CA LEU A 120 -6.00 8.69 3.49
C LEU A 120 -5.98 9.31 4.89
N GLN A 121 -6.15 8.50 5.94
CA GLN A 121 -6.09 8.99 7.32
C GLN A 121 -4.73 9.60 7.65
N LEU A 122 -3.64 8.95 7.25
CA LEU A 122 -2.27 9.46 7.47
C LEU A 122 -1.99 10.73 6.68
N ALA A 123 -2.42 10.80 5.41
CA ALA A 123 -2.22 12.00 4.58
C ALA A 123 -2.97 13.21 5.14
N ILE A 124 -4.24 13.03 5.54
CA ILE A 124 -5.02 14.11 6.17
C ILE A 124 -4.40 14.49 7.53
N GLY A 125 -4.02 13.50 8.34
CA GLY A 125 -3.36 13.75 9.63
C GLY A 125 -2.05 14.52 9.49
N ALA A 126 -1.26 14.21 8.45
CA ALA A 126 -0.03 14.92 8.11
C ALA A 126 -0.25 16.29 7.44
N GLY A 127 -1.50 16.74 7.27
CA GLY A 127 -1.83 18.06 6.75
C GLY A 127 -1.74 18.21 5.23
N TYR A 128 -1.82 17.11 4.47
CA TYR A 128 -1.76 17.16 3.01
C TYR A 128 -2.97 17.92 2.44
N SER A 129 -2.74 18.74 1.43
CA SER A 129 -3.79 19.39 0.65
C SER A 129 -4.56 18.38 -0.22
N VAL A 130 -5.74 18.78 -0.71
CA VAL A 130 -6.55 17.97 -1.62
C VAL A 130 -5.77 17.54 -2.87
N ASP A 131 -4.93 18.42 -3.42
CA ASP A 131 -4.15 18.10 -4.62
C ASP A 131 -3.00 17.14 -4.32
N GLU A 132 -2.36 17.27 -3.15
CA GLU A 132 -1.34 16.32 -2.69
C GLU A 132 -1.95 14.94 -2.43
N ILE A 133 -3.13 14.86 -1.81
CA ILE A 133 -3.86 13.60 -1.62
C ILE A 133 -4.24 13.00 -2.98
N ARG A 134 -4.73 13.80 -3.93
CA ARG A 134 -5.03 13.31 -5.29
C ARG A 134 -3.80 12.72 -5.95
N ASN A 135 -2.67 13.43 -5.89
CA ASN A 135 -1.41 12.99 -6.48
C ASN A 135 -0.88 11.73 -5.80
N LEU A 136 -0.99 11.63 -4.49
CA LEU A 136 -0.59 10.46 -3.70
C LEU A 136 -1.29 9.19 -4.19
N PHE A 137 -2.60 9.26 -4.43
CA PHE A 137 -3.37 8.10 -4.90
C PHE A 137 -3.22 7.84 -6.40
N GLU A 138 -3.32 8.87 -7.22
CA GLU A 138 -3.56 8.69 -8.65
C GLU A 138 -2.29 8.73 -9.50
N SER A 139 -1.26 9.49 -9.09
CA SER A 139 -0.05 9.68 -9.90
C SER A 139 0.73 8.38 -10.17
N PRO A 140 0.85 7.41 -9.24
CA PRO A 140 1.55 6.16 -9.52
C PRO A 140 0.99 5.41 -10.74
N LEU A 141 -0.34 5.25 -10.82
CA LEU A 141 -1.01 4.62 -11.96
C LEU A 141 -0.94 5.49 -13.21
N ARG A 142 -1.18 6.80 -13.05
CA ARG A 142 -1.07 7.77 -14.16
C ARG A 142 0.32 7.69 -14.81
N ASN A 143 1.38 7.66 -14.02
CA ASN A 143 2.75 7.59 -14.50
C ASN A 143 3.08 6.22 -15.09
N ALA A 144 2.56 5.13 -14.51
CA ALA A 144 2.73 3.79 -15.07
C ALA A 144 2.07 3.65 -16.45
N ILE A 145 0.89 4.26 -16.66
CA ILE A 145 0.16 4.20 -17.94
C ILE A 145 0.71 5.22 -18.94
N TYR A 146 0.92 6.47 -18.56
CA TYR A 146 1.17 7.56 -19.51
C TYR A 146 2.62 8.07 -19.51
N GLY A 147 3.45 7.64 -18.55
CA GLY A 147 4.86 8.01 -18.46
C GLY A 147 5.76 7.39 -19.53
N PRO A 148 5.61 6.09 -19.89
CA PRO A 148 6.46 5.46 -20.88
C PRO A 148 6.29 6.08 -22.28
N SER A 149 7.41 6.34 -22.97
CA SER A 149 7.40 6.92 -24.33
C SER A 149 6.57 6.10 -25.32
N ALA A 150 6.60 4.77 -25.21
CA ALA A 150 5.80 3.86 -26.02
C ALA A 150 4.29 4.16 -25.92
N ASN A 151 3.79 4.42 -24.71
CA ASN A 151 2.38 4.71 -24.49
C ASN A 151 2.03 6.12 -25.01
N GLN A 152 2.92 7.09 -24.81
CA GLN A 152 2.72 8.45 -25.35
C GLN A 152 2.58 8.44 -26.87
N HIS A 153 3.41 7.69 -27.59
CA HIS A 153 3.27 7.56 -29.05
C HIS A 153 1.92 7.00 -29.48
N ILE A 154 1.37 6.01 -28.78
CA ILE A 154 0.06 5.41 -29.12
C ILE A 154 -1.10 6.37 -28.79
N TYR A 155 -1.08 7.01 -27.62
CA TYR A 155 -2.14 7.93 -27.20
C TYR A 155 -2.19 9.22 -28.01
N TYR A 156 -1.05 9.76 -28.43
CA TYR A 156 -1.02 11.02 -29.20
C TYR A 156 -1.01 10.82 -30.72
N SER A 157 -0.65 9.63 -31.23
CA SER A 157 -0.72 9.34 -32.68
C SER A 157 -2.12 8.95 -33.17
N SER A 158 -3.07 8.66 -32.26
CA SER A 158 -4.44 8.25 -32.60
C SER A 158 -5.42 9.41 -32.84
N TYR A 159 -4.98 10.67 -32.66
CA TYR A 159 -5.75 11.89 -32.92
C TYR A 159 -5.38 12.60 -34.25
N LEU A 160 -4.68 11.93 -35.16
CA LEU A 160 -4.20 12.51 -36.43
C LEU A 160 -4.90 11.95 -37.69
N PHE A 161 -6.17 11.53 -37.58
CA PHE A 161 -7.03 11.22 -38.73
C PHE A 161 -8.31 12.05 -38.71
#